data_AF-A0A067T697-F1
#
_entry.id   AF-A0A067T697-F1
#
_cell.length_a   1.000
_cell.length_b   1.000
_cell.length_c   1.000
_cell.angle_alpha   90.00
_cell.angle_beta   90.00
_cell.angle_gamma   90.00
#
_symmetry.space_group_name_H-M   'P 1'
#
loop_
_entity.id
_entity.type
_entity.pdbx_description
1 polymer ?
#
loop_
_entity_poly.entity_id
_entity_poly.type
_entity_poly.pdbx_seq_one_letter_code
_entity_poly.pdbx_strand_id
1 'polypeptide(L)' 'LIKLAIWGSPSKKLTLRQIYDAIETRYPSWKTASDKPWQRSIRHNLSLKAIFVRVERPVNHPGKGCYWALDV' A
#
# COMPACT_ATOMS: atom_id res chain seq x y z
N LEU A 1 -0.02 8.45 5.63
CA LEU A 1 1.03 7.64 4.97
C LEU A 1 0.50 6.87 3.77
N ILE A 2 -0.44 5.94 3.95
CA ILE A 2 -1.00 5.13 2.84
C ILE A 2 -1.61 6.02 1.74
N LYS A 3 -2.42 7.03 2.12
CA LYS A 3 -3.01 7.98 1.16
C LYS A 3 -1.94 8.68 0.32
N LEU A 4 -0.88 9.18 0.95
CA LEU A 4 0.23 9.85 0.26
C LEU A 4 1.00 8.90 -0.66
N ALA A 5 1.21 7.66 -0.24
CA ALA A 5 1.86 6.65 -1.07
C ALA A 5 1.03 6.35 -2.33
N ILE A 6 -0.27 6.11 -2.18
CA ILE A 6 -1.18 5.83 -3.31
C ILE A 6 -1.31 7.07 -4.21
N TRP A 7 -1.50 8.26 -3.63
CA TRP A 7 -1.67 9.49 -4.40
C TRP A 7 -0.39 9.92 -5.11
N GLY A 8 0.78 9.60 -4.55
CA GLY A 8 2.08 9.82 -5.20
C GLY A 8 2.39 8.83 -6.32
N SER A 9 1.63 7.74 -6.48
CA SER A 9 1.88 6.81 -7.58
C SER A 9 1.30 7.32 -8.91
N PRO A 10 2.00 7.09 -10.05
CA PRO A 10 1.52 7.54 -11.36
C PRO A 10 0.14 6.94 -11.71
N SER A 11 -0.12 5.71 -11.28
CA SER A 11 -1.34 4.98 -11.56
C SER A 11 -2.45 5.20 -10.52
N LYS A 12 -2.21 6.04 -9.50
CA LYS A 12 -3.10 6.28 -8.34
C LYS A 12 -3.58 5.02 -7.63
N LYS A 13 -2.85 3.92 -7.80
CA LYS A 13 -3.07 2.62 -7.17
C LYS A 13 -1.75 1.95 -6.89
N LEU A 14 -1.67 1.20 -5.80
CA LEU A 14 -0.46 0.47 -5.40
C LEU A 14 -0.82 -0.87 -4.77
N THR A 15 0.02 -1.87 -4.98
CA THR A 15 -0.06 -3.12 -4.22
C THR A 15 0.40 -2.92 -2.78
N LEU A 16 0.02 -3.83 -1.88
CA LEU A 16 0.47 -3.80 -0.48
C LEU A 16 2.00 -3.70 -0.35
N ARG A 17 2.74 -4.45 -1.19
CA ARG A 17 4.20 -4.41 -1.20
C ARG A 17 4.73 -3.04 -1.63
N GLN A 18 4.18 -2.47 -2.70
CA GLN A 18 4.59 -1.14 -3.14
C GLN A 18 4.23 -0.04 -2.12
N ILE A 19 3.17 -0.20 -1.33
CA ILE A 19 2.87 0.70 -0.21
C ILE A 19 3.96 0.62 0.85
N TYR A 20 4.43 -0.58 1.18
CA TYR A 20 5.57 -0.75 2.10
C TYR A 20 6.82 -0.08 1.55
N ASP A 21 7.16 -0.36 0.29
CA ASP A 21 8.35 0.19 -0.35
C ASP A 21 8.29 1.73 -0.38
N ALA A 22 7.15 2.32 -0.75
CA ALA A 22 6.97 3.78 -0.76
C ALA A 22 7.12 4.42 0.63
N ILE A 23 6.67 3.73 1.69
CA ILE A 23 6.84 4.19 3.07
C ILE A 23 8.31 4.07 3.49
N GLU A 24 8.96 2.95 3.20
CA GLU A 24 10.37 2.71 3.54
C GLU A 24 11.31 3.66 2.78
N THR A 25 11.01 4.01 1.53
CA THR A 25 11.75 5.03 0.76
C THR A 25 11.65 6.41 1.42
N ARG A 26 10.50 6.74 2.02
CA ARG A 26 10.28 8.05 2.65
C ARG A 26 10.76 8.11 4.10
N TYR A 27 10.76 6.98 4.79
CA TYR A 27 11.22 6.84 6.17
C TYR A 27 12.23 5.69 6.28
N PRO A 28 13.50 5.91 5.89
CA PRO A 28 14.52 4.86 5.84
C PRO A 28 14.76 4.14 7.17
N SER A 29 14.54 4.83 8.31
CA SER A 29 14.63 4.26 9.65
C SER A 29 13.64 3.12 9.91
N TRP A 30 12.56 3.00 9.12
CA TRP A 30 11.55 1.96 9.26
C TRP A 30 11.92 0.68 8.51
N LYS A 31 12.93 0.74 7.64
CA LYS A 31 13.43 -0.39 6.85
C LYS A 31 14.20 -1.42 7.69
N THR A 32 14.96 -0.94 8.68
CA THR A 32 15.85 -1.72 9.55
C THR A 32 15.17 -2.27 10.80
N ALA A 33 13.90 -1.93 11.05
CA ALA A 33 13.16 -2.44 12.19
C ALA A 33 12.83 -3.93 11.99
N SER A 34 13.37 -4.82 12.83
CA SER A 34 13.26 -6.28 12.70
C SER A 34 11.82 -6.80 12.68
N ASP A 35 10.92 -6.21 13.48
CA ASP A 35 9.54 -6.72 13.66
C ASP A 35 8.45 -5.93 12.90
N LYS A 36 8.85 -4.93 12.10
CA LYS A 36 7.98 -4.03 11.29
C LYS A 36 6.51 -3.92 11.78
N PRO A 37 6.24 -3.54 13.05
CA PRO A 37 4.89 -3.55 13.61
C PRO A 37 3.95 -2.60 12.85
N TRP A 38 4.52 -1.56 12.25
CA TRP A 38 3.84 -0.63 11.36
C TRP A 38 3.15 -1.34 10.17
N GLN A 39 3.71 -2.43 9.62
CA GLN A 39 3.09 -3.15 8.51
C GLN A 39 1.75 -3.79 8.91
N ARG A 40 1.62 -4.27 10.15
CA ARG A 40 0.34 -4.77 10.68
C ARG A 40 -0.69 -3.66 10.71
N SER A 41 -0.31 -2.49 11.20
CA SER A 41 -1.16 -1.30 11.21
C SER A 41 -1.56 -0.86 9.81
N ILE A 42 -0.66 -0.94 8.82
CA ILE A 42 -0.97 -0.63 7.42
C ILE A 42 -2.05 -1.58 6.87
N ARG A 43 -1.88 -2.90 7.03
CA ARG A 43 -2.88 -3.88 6.60
C ARG A 43 -4.24 -3.66 7.26
N HIS A 44 -4.23 -3.42 8.57
CA HIS A 44 -5.44 -3.12 9.32
C HIS A 44 -6.14 -1.85 8.79
N ASN A 45 -5.40 -0.77 8.52
CA ASN A 45 -5.96 0.47 8.00
C ASN A 45 -6.56 0.30 6.59
N LEU A 46 -5.89 -0.46 5.72
CA LEU A 46 -6.39 -0.75 4.37
C LEU A 46 -7.74 -1.47 4.40
N SER A 47 -7.95 -2.38 5.35
CA SER A 47 -9.22 -3.09 5.49
C SER A 47 -10.28 -2.30 6.25
N LEU A 48 -9.89 -1.45 7.21
CA LEU A 48 -10.83 -0.76 8.10
C LEU A 48 -11.37 0.55 7.53
N LYS A 49 -10.56 1.31 6.79
CA LYS A 49 -10.96 2.62 6.27
C LYS A 49 -11.58 2.47 4.89
N ALA A 50 -12.86 2.87 4.76
CA ALA A 50 -13.63 2.80 3.51
C ALA A 50 -12.97 3.55 2.33
N ILE A 51 -12.16 4.58 2.60
CA ILE A 51 -11.44 5.31 1.56
C ILE A 51 -10.41 4.45 0.80
N PHE A 52 -10.02 3.28 1.30
CA PHE A 52 -9.13 2.37 0.59
C PHE A 52 -9.92 1.26 -0.06
N VAL A 53 -10.00 1.27 -1.38
CA VAL A 53 -10.75 0.29 -2.16
C VAL A 53 -9.80 -0.71 -2.80
N ARG A 54 -10.24 -1.97 -2.84
CA ARG A 54 -9.52 -3.05 -3.52
C ARG A 54 -9.83 -2.99 -5.01
N VAL A 55 -8.79 -2.92 -5.82
CA VAL A 55 -8.89 -2.95 -7.29
C VAL A 55 -8.27 -4.25 -7.77
N GLU A 56 -9.02 -4.99 -8.58
CA GLU A 56 -8.56 -6.24 -9.16
C GLU A 56 -7.39 -6.02 -10.11
N ARG A 57 -6.55 -7.04 -10.23
CA ARG A 57 -5.44 -7.00 -11.18
C ARG A 57 -5.98 -7.30 -12.58
N PRO A 58 -5.45 -6.66 -13.63
CA PRO A 58 -5.74 -7.08 -15.00
C PRO A 58 -5.36 -8.55 -15.18
N VAL A 59 -6.16 -9.28 -15.95
CA VAL A 59 -5.90 -10.70 -16.31
C VAL A 59 -4.49 -10.89 -16.89
N ASN A 60 -4.02 -9.88 -17.61
CA ASN A 60 -2.73 -9.86 -18.31
C ASN A 60 -1.53 -9.68 -17.37
N HIS A 61 -1.75 -9.32 -16.10
CA HIS A 61 -0.71 -9.10 -15.09
C HIS A 61 -0.94 -9.98 -13.85
N PRO A 62 -0.78 -11.31 -13.99
CA PRO A 62 -0.93 -12.23 -12.88
C PRO A 62 0.09 -11.93 -11.77
N GLY A 63 -0.36 -11.95 -10.52
CA GLY A 63 0.51 -11.77 -9.37
C GLY A 63 -0.26 -11.77 -8.05
N LYS A 64 0.46 -11.87 -6.94
CA LYS A 64 -0.14 -12.02 -5.61
C LYS A 64 -0.84 -10.73 -5.15
N GLY A 65 -2.08 -10.87 -4.70
CA GLY A 65 -2.86 -9.81 -4.04
C GLY A 65 -3.54 -8.84 -5.01
N CYS A 66 -4.14 -7.77 -4.48
CA CYS A 66 -4.85 -6.74 -5.22
C CYS A 66 -4.09 -5.42 -5.23
N TYR A 67 -4.53 -4.49 -6.08
CA TYR A 67 -4.19 -3.09 -5.95
C TYR A 67 -5.08 -2.44 -4.90
N TRP A 68 -4.56 -1.40 -4.26
CA TRP A 68 -5.29 -0.50 -3.39
C TRP A 68 -5.31 0.88 -4.03
N ALA A 69 -6.51 1.45 -4.14
CA ALA A 69 -6.74 2.80 -4.63
C ALA A 69 -7.46 3.63 -3.56
N LEU A 70 -7.50 4.95 -3.78
CA LEU A 70 -8.32 5.84 -2.98
C LEU A 70 -9.69 5.99 -3.63
N ASP A 71 -10.74 5.90 -2.82
CA ASP A 71 -12.09 6.34 -3.18
C ASP A 71 -12.15 7.85 -2.98
N VAL A 72 -12.12 8.62 -4.08
CA VAL A 72 -12.08 10.09 -4.09
C VAL A 72 -13.14 10.61 -5.04
#